data_AF-A0A3B9BUK9-F1
#
_entry.id   AF-A0A3B9BUK9-F1
#
_cell.length_a   1.000
_cell.length_b   1.000
_cell.length_c   1.000
_cell.angle_alpha   90.00
_cell.angle_beta   90.00
_cell.angle_gamma   90.00
#
_symmetry.space_group_name_H-M   'P 1'
#
loop_
_entity.id
_entity.type
_entity.pdbx_description
1 polymer ?
#
loop_
_entity_poly.entity_id
_entity_poly.type
_entity_poly.pdbx_seq_one_letter_code
_entity_poly.pdbx_strand_id
1 'polypeptide(L)'
;RELDVDPSELRRQNFVREFPHQTPVIMAYDSGDFEGNLNQAKAAADVAGFADRKAEAARRGKLRGLGYSNYIEACGIAPSAAVGSL
;
A
#
# COMPACT_ATOMS: atom_id res chain seq x y z
N ARG A 1 5.63 -10.81 -13.47
CA ARG A 1 6.11 -9.58 -12.78
C ARG A 1 7.60 -9.51 -13.03
N GLU A 2 8.17 -8.33 -13.27
CA GLU A 2 9.54 -8.18 -13.80
C GLU A 2 10.64 -8.40 -12.76
N LEU A 3 10.40 -8.02 -11.50
CA LEU A 3 11.43 -8.05 -10.45
C LEU A 3 11.49 -9.34 -9.64
N ASP A 4 10.57 -10.29 -9.87
CA ASP A 4 10.44 -11.52 -9.08
C ASP A 4 10.34 -11.32 -7.55
N VAL A 5 9.85 -10.16 -7.11
CA VAL A 5 9.61 -9.84 -5.69
C VAL A 5 8.12 -9.94 -5.36
N ASP A 6 7.79 -10.41 -4.15
CA ASP A 6 6.44 -10.32 -3.62
C ASP A 6 5.97 -8.85 -3.58
N PRO A 7 4.77 -8.51 -4.07
CA PRO A 7 4.32 -7.12 -4.13
C PRO A 7 4.18 -6.44 -2.77
N SER A 8 3.86 -7.18 -1.72
CA SER A 8 3.74 -6.64 -0.37
C SER A 8 5.12 -6.34 0.20
N GLU A 9 6.12 -7.18 -0.09
CA GLU A 9 7.50 -6.92 0.30
C GLU A 9 8.14 -5.79 -0.50
N LEU A 10 7.86 -5.69 -1.80
CA LEU A 10 8.31 -4.55 -2.62
C LEU A 10 7.79 -3.22 -2.06
N ARG A 11 6.53 -3.18 -1.59
CA ARG A 11 5.97 -2.01 -0.90
C ARG A 11 6.69 -1.75 0.43
N ARG A 12 6.86 -2.78 1.25
CA ARG A 12 7.51 -2.67 2.57
C ARG A 12 8.95 -2.14 2.47
N GLN A 13 9.69 -2.57 1.45
CA GLN A 13 11.06 -2.07 1.22
C GLN A 13 11.09 -0.56 0.96
N ASN A 14 10.06 -0.01 0.30
CA ASN A 14 10.00 1.38 -0.13
C ASN A 14 9.17 2.30 0.78
N PHE A 15 8.66 1.82 1.92
CA PHE A 15 7.92 2.67 2.84
C PHE A 15 8.82 3.73 3.50
N VAL A 16 8.31 4.95 3.56
CA VAL A 16 8.83 6.01 4.44
C VAL A 16 8.64 5.57 5.88
N ARG A 17 9.70 5.73 6.69
CA ARG A 17 9.73 5.31 8.11
C ARG A 17 9.99 6.47 9.08
N GLU A 18 10.43 7.60 8.56
CA GLU A 18 10.79 8.78 9.34
C GLU A 18 9.89 9.93 8.90
N PHE A 19 9.30 10.63 9.88
CA PHE A 19 8.39 11.73 9.64
C PHE A 19 8.75 12.92 10.54
N PRO A 20 8.54 14.17 10.09
CA PRO A 20 7.98 14.54 8.79
C PRO A 20 8.92 14.21 7.62
N HIS A 21 8.35 13.80 6.49
CA HIS A 21 9.10 13.40 5.29
C HIS A 21 8.80 14.33 4.12
N GLN A 22 9.77 15.14 3.72
CA GLN A 22 9.66 15.95 2.50
C GLN A 22 9.74 15.03 1.28
N THR A 23 8.67 14.98 0.48
CA THR A 23 8.69 14.24 -0.77
C THR A 23 9.47 15.03 -1.85
N PRO A 24 9.87 14.39 -2.96
CA PRO A 24 10.45 15.10 -4.10
C PRO A 24 9.49 16.08 -4.81
N VAL A 25 8.22 16.11 -4.39
CA VAL A 25 7.20 17.05 -4.87
C VAL A 25 6.76 17.98 -3.72
N ILE A 26 5.70 18.76 -3.93
CA ILE A 26 5.31 19.86 -3.03
C ILE A 26 4.97 19.42 -1.59
N MET A 27 4.45 18.21 -1.37
CA MET A 27 3.90 17.83 -0.07
C MET A 27 4.95 17.19 0.85
N ALA A 28 4.96 17.61 2.12
CA ALA A 28 5.63 16.88 3.20
C ALA A 28 4.61 15.95 3.87
N TYR A 29 4.95 14.67 4.01
CA TYR A 29 4.15 13.75 4.82
C TYR A 29 4.37 14.06 6.30
N ASP A 30 3.29 14.21 7.03
CA ASP A 30 3.28 14.62 8.44
C ASP A 30 3.57 13.43 9.37
N SER A 31 2.92 12.30 9.16
CA SER A 31 3.05 11.07 9.93
C SER A 31 2.52 9.85 9.17
N GLY A 32 2.83 8.64 9.66
CA GLY A 32 2.23 7.42 9.13
C GLY A 32 2.78 6.14 9.76
N ASP A 33 1.94 5.11 9.81
CA ASP A 33 2.33 3.73 10.13
C ASP A 33 1.99 2.80 8.94
N PHE A 34 2.82 2.87 7.90
CA PHE A 34 2.56 2.14 6.65
C PHE A 34 2.77 0.63 6.80
N GLU A 35 3.71 0.22 7.65
CA GLU A 35 3.95 -1.19 7.94
C GLU A 35 2.80 -1.78 8.76
N GLY A 36 2.35 -1.08 9.81
CA GLY A 36 1.17 -1.47 10.57
C GLY A 36 -0.07 -1.60 9.68
N ASN A 37 -0.32 -0.62 8.82
CA ASN A 37 -1.44 -0.65 7.86
C ASN A 37 -1.37 -1.87 6.93
N LEU A 38 -0.20 -2.14 6.34
CA LEU A 38 -0.03 -3.30 5.45
C LEU A 38 -0.23 -4.63 6.20
N ASN A 39 0.31 -4.73 7.42
CA ASN A 39 0.18 -5.94 8.24
C ASN A 39 -1.28 -6.20 8.62
N GLN A 40 -2.01 -5.16 9.05
CA GLN A 40 -3.43 -5.25 9.37
C GLN A 40 -4.25 -5.63 8.12
N ALA A 41 -3.99 -5.03 6.97
CA ALA A 41 -4.65 -5.37 5.71
C ALA A 41 -4.38 -6.83 5.28
N LYS A 42 -3.14 -7.32 5.42
CA LYS A 42 -2.77 -8.71 5.12
C LYS A 42 -3.50 -9.70 6.03
N ALA A 43 -3.64 -9.38 7.31
CA ALA A 43 -4.40 -10.18 8.26
C ALA A 43 -5.90 -10.18 7.93
N ALA A 44 -6.50 -9.00 7.74
CA ALA A 44 -7.93 -8.84 7.45
C ALA A 44 -8.35 -9.53 6.14
N ALA A 45 -7.49 -9.53 5.13
CA ALA A 45 -7.73 -10.19 3.84
C ALA A 45 -7.41 -11.70 3.84
N ASP A 46 -6.96 -12.26 4.97
CA ASP A 46 -6.45 -13.63 5.09
C ASP A 46 -5.45 -13.96 3.96
N VAL A 47 -4.39 -13.17 3.84
CA VAL A 47 -3.39 -13.38 2.79
C VAL A 47 -2.71 -14.74 2.92
N ALA A 48 -2.49 -15.21 4.16
CA ALA A 48 -1.90 -16.52 4.43
C ALA A 48 -2.73 -17.67 3.82
N GLY A 49 -4.06 -17.63 3.94
CA GLY A 49 -4.96 -18.63 3.34
C GLY A 49 -5.21 -18.45 1.84
N PHE A 50 -4.62 -17.44 1.18
CA PHE A 50 -4.95 -17.14 -0.23
C PHE A 50 -4.60 -18.29 -1.18
N ALA A 51 -3.52 -19.04 -0.91
CA ALA A 51 -3.12 -20.17 -1.74
C ALA A 51 -4.23 -21.23 -1.82
N ASP A 52 -4.83 -21.58 -0.69
CA ASP A 52 -5.93 -22.55 -0.62
C ASP A 52 -7.18 -22.02 -1.34
N ARG A 53 -7.52 -20.74 -1.16
CA ARG A 53 -8.64 -20.09 -1.85
C ARG A 53 -8.43 -20.01 -3.37
N LYS A 54 -7.18 -19.90 -3.82
CA LYS A 54 -6.83 -19.91 -5.25
C LYS A 54 -6.94 -21.33 -5.82
N ALA A 55 -6.45 -22.34 -5.12
CA ALA A 55 -6.58 -23.74 -5.52
C ALA A 55 -8.04 -24.17 -5.60
N GLU A 56 -8.86 -23.75 -4.63
CA GLU A 56 -10.30 -24.00 -4.64
C GLU A 56 -11.02 -23.33 -5.81
N ALA A 57 -10.68 -22.08 -6.15
CA ALA A 57 -11.23 -21.41 -7.31
C ALA A 57 -10.89 -22.14 -8.61
N ALA A 58 -9.65 -22.61 -8.73
CA ALA A 58 -9.19 -23.39 -9.89
C ALA A 58 -9.98 -24.70 -10.06
N ARG A 59 -10.28 -25.41 -8.97
CA ARG A 59 -11.16 -26.62 -9.01
C ARG A 59 -12.56 -26.34 -9.55
N ARG A 60 -13.04 -25.10 -9.43
CA ARG A 60 -14.33 -24.65 -9.97
C ARG A 60 -14.22 -24.04 -11.37
N GLY A 61 -13.06 -24.14 -12.03
CA GLY A 61 -12.82 -23.52 -13.32
C GLY A 61 -12.74 -21.99 -13.28
N LYS A 62 -12.44 -21.39 -12.13
CA LYS A 62 -12.36 -19.93 -11.94
C LYS A 62 -10.93 -19.47 -11.66
N LEU A 63 -10.62 -18.26 -12.09
CA LEU A 63 -9.38 -17.58 -11.73
C LEU A 63 -9.58 -16.74 -10.46
N ARG A 64 -8.54 -16.66 -9.63
CA ARG A 64 -8.52 -15.82 -8.44
C ARG A 64 -7.21 -15.06 -8.33
N GLY A 65 -7.30 -13.75 -8.13
CA GLY A 65 -6.17 -12.85 -7.92
C GLY A 65 -6.16 -12.23 -6.52
N LEU A 66 -4.99 -11.79 -6.10
CA LEU A 66 -4.78 -10.96 -4.91
C LEU A 66 -4.03 -9.70 -5.33
N GLY A 67 -4.60 -8.54 -5.02
CA GLY A 67 -4.06 -7.22 -5.32
C GLY A 67 -3.80 -6.42 -4.05
N TYR A 68 -2.83 -5.51 -4.11
CA TYR A 68 -2.48 -4.61 -3.02
C TYR A 68 -2.52 -3.17 -3.52
N SER A 69 -3.05 -2.27 -2.70
CA SER A 69 -2.99 -0.82 -2.93
C SER A 69 -2.60 -0.16 -1.61
N ASN A 70 -1.47 0.56 -1.61
CA ASN A 70 -1.09 1.46 -0.52
C ASN A 70 -1.05 2.85 -1.15
N TYR A 71 -1.94 3.72 -0.70
CA TYR A 71 -2.04 5.09 -1.20
C TYR A 71 -1.87 6.06 -0.03
N ILE A 72 -1.40 7.26 -0.35
CA ILE A 72 -1.30 8.38 0.57
C ILE A 72 -2.18 9.48 -0.01
N GLU A 73 -3.02 10.07 0.83
CA GLU A 73 -3.94 11.15 0.46
C GLU A 73 -3.59 12.42 1.22
N ALA A 74 -3.62 13.56 0.53
CA ALA A 74 -3.55 14.87 1.16
C ALA A 74 -4.98 15.39 1.40
N CYS A 75 -5.51 15.19 2.61
CA CYS A 75 -6.80 15.75 3.00
C CYS A 75 -6.61 17.14 3.63
N GLY A 76 -7.48 18.10 3.31
CA GLY A 76 -7.43 19.45 3.92
C GLY A 76 -6.28 20.31 3.42
N ILE A 77 -6.03 20.33 2.10
CA ILE A 77 -4.93 21.09 1.49
C ILE A 77 -5.00 22.61 1.75
N ALA A 78 -6.15 23.15 2.18
CA ALA A 78 -6.27 24.55 2.59
C ALA A 78 -6.50 24.67 4.11
N PRO A 79 -5.89 25.66 4.78
CA PRO A 79 -4.98 26.68 4.26
C PRO A 79 -3.51 26.19 4.29
N SER A 80 -2.94 25.80 3.14
CA SER A 80 -1.50 25.52 3.03
C SER A 80 -0.84 26.43 1.99
N ALA A 81 0.45 26.71 2.18
CA ALA A 81 1.25 27.47 1.21
C ALA A 81 1.28 26.82 -0.18
N ALA A 82 1.10 25.50 -0.25
CA ALA A 82 1.05 24.72 -1.49
C ALA A 82 -0.10 25.15 -2.42
N VAL A 83 -1.27 25.48 -1.87
CA VAL A 83 -2.44 25.95 -2.66
C VAL A 83 -2.17 27.32 -3.29
N GLY A 84 -1.39 28.18 -2.63
CA GLY A 84 -1.03 29.50 -3.15
C GLY A 84 0.08 29.49 -4.20
N SER A 85 0.69 28.34 -4.47
CA SER A 85 1.82 28.17 -5.41
C SER A 85 1.46 27.45 -6.71
N LEU A 86 0.20 27.04 -6.88
CA LEU A 86 -0.39 26.45 -8.10
C LEU A 86 -1.10 27.54 -8.90
#